data_AF-A0A399PST2-F1
#
_entry.id   AF-A0A399PST2-F1
#
_cell.length_a   1.000
_cell.length_b   1.000
_cell.length_c   1.000
_cell.angle_alpha   90.00
_cell.angle_beta   90.00
_cell.angle_gamma   90.00
#
_symmetry.space_group_name_H-M   'P 1'
#
loop_
_entity.id
_entity.type
_entity.pdbx_description
1 polymer ?
#
loop_
_entity_poly.entity_id
_entity_poly.type
_entity_poly.pdbx_seq_one_letter_code
_entity_poly.pdbx_strand_id
1 'polypeptide(L)'
;MNQKRTRVPLPHPPAYRQSRTSFWLTLLVGLLITFAIGASLYLIIDSLITGSITTNNRGPRKTWLRDLQPHKYWFEVIWQSLGTLLLLAVSLFGLRIHLKLRKRS
;
A
#
# COMPACT_ATOMS: atom_id res chain seq x y z
N MET A 1 -30.95 2.75 -57.94
CA MET A 1 -30.07 1.65 -57.46
C MET A 1 -29.72 1.91 -56.01
N ASN A 2 -30.16 1.06 -55.08
CA ASN A 2 -30.01 1.27 -53.64
C ASN A 2 -28.93 0.32 -53.09
N GLN A 3 -27.72 0.84 -52.87
CA GLN A 3 -26.62 0.07 -52.28
C GLN A 3 -26.92 -0.18 -50.79
N LYS A 4 -27.37 -1.39 -50.45
CA LYS A 4 -27.39 -1.84 -49.05
C LYS A 4 -25.96 -1.88 -48.54
N ARG A 5 -25.60 -0.88 -47.74
CA ARG A 5 -24.31 -0.73 -47.07
C ARG A 5 -24.11 -1.93 -46.14
N THR A 6 -23.36 -2.94 -46.60
CA THR A 6 -22.99 -4.12 -45.82
C THR A 6 -22.17 -3.66 -44.62
N ARG A 7 -22.76 -3.69 -43.42
CA ARG A 7 -22.05 -3.36 -42.19
C ARG A 7 -21.18 -4.56 -41.82
N VAL A 8 -19.92 -4.53 -42.24
CA VAL A 8 -18.92 -5.51 -41.79
C VAL A 8 -18.75 -5.33 -40.28
N PRO A 9 -18.97 -6.36 -39.45
CA PRO A 9 -18.70 -6.28 -38.02
C PRO A 9 -17.21 -6.01 -37.83
N LEU A 10 -16.87 -4.95 -37.09
CA LEU A 10 -15.48 -4.73 -36.71
C LEU A 10 -15.00 -5.90 -35.84
N PRO A 11 -13.78 -6.41 -36.05
CA PRO A 11 -13.22 -7.43 -35.17
C PRO A 11 -13.13 -6.87 -33.75
N HIS A 12 -13.64 -7.62 -32.78
CA HIS A 12 -13.49 -7.30 -31.37
C HIS A 12 -12.00 -7.20 -31.01
N PRO A 13 -11.59 -6.20 -30.21
CA PRO A 13 -10.20 -6.11 -29.76
C PRO A 13 -9.83 -7.37 -28.96
N PRO A 14 -8.61 -7.89 -29.09
CA PRO A 14 -8.17 -9.04 -28.32
C PRO A 14 -8.26 -8.71 -26.83
N ALA A 15 -8.68 -9.70 -26.03
CA ALA A 15 -8.74 -9.56 -24.58
C ALA A 15 -7.37 -9.12 -24.04
N TYR A 16 -7.39 -8.17 -23.09
CA TYR A 16 -6.17 -7.64 -22.49
C TYR A 16 -5.33 -8.79 -21.91
N ARG A 17 -4.09 -8.93 -22.40
CA ARG A 17 -3.14 -9.93 -21.92
C ARG A 17 -2.16 -9.24 -20.97
N GLN A 18 -2.22 -9.59 -19.69
CA GLN A 18 -1.30 -9.05 -18.70
C GLN A 18 0.14 -9.44 -19.06
N SER A 19 1.04 -8.46 -19.11
CA SER A 19 2.45 -8.72 -19.36
C SER A 19 3.10 -9.41 -18.15
N ARG A 20 4.06 -10.30 -18.40
CA ARG A 20 4.85 -10.95 -17.35
C ARG A 20 5.51 -9.92 -16.42
N THR A 21 5.98 -8.80 -16.99
CA THR A 21 6.58 -7.70 -16.24
C THR A 21 5.60 -7.02 -15.29
N SER A 22 4.37 -6.75 -15.74
CA SER A 22 3.30 -6.16 -14.90
C SER A 22 2.94 -7.08 -13.73
N PHE A 23 2.89 -8.39 -13.96
CA PHE A 23 2.66 -9.38 -12.91
C PHE A 23 3.75 -9.34 -11.83
N TRP A 24 5.02 -9.45 -12.22
CA TRP A 24 6.15 -9.41 -11.28
C TRP A 24 6.26 -8.08 -10.54
N LEU A 25 5.99 -6.97 -11.21
CA LEU A 25 6.02 -5.64 -10.59
C LEU A 25 4.90 -5.48 -9.55
N THR A 26 3.69 -5.99 -9.84
CA THR A 26 2.59 -6.00 -8.88
C THR A 26 2.92 -6.84 -7.64
N LEU A 27 3.54 -8.01 -7.85
CA LEU A 27 3.97 -8.89 -6.77
C LEU A 27 5.06 -8.23 -5.91
N LEU A 28 6.05 -7.59 -6.54
CA LEU A 28 7.10 -6.84 -5.85
C LEU A 28 6.53 -5.71 -5.00
N VAL A 29 5.61 -4.91 -5.56
CA VAL A 29 4.93 -3.83 -4.83
C VAL A 29 4.16 -4.38 -3.63
N GLY A 30 3.42 -5.47 -3.81
CA GLY A 30 2.72 -6.14 -2.70
C GLY A 30 3.68 -6.57 -1.59
N LEU A 31 4.79 -7.21 -1.94
CA LEU A 31 5.83 -7.64 -0.99
C LEU A 31 6.42 -6.45 -0.21
N LEU A 32 6.75 -5.36 -0.91
CA LEU A 32 7.31 -4.16 -0.31
C LEU A 32 6.33 -3.50 0.67
N ILE A 33 5.04 -3.46 0.32
CA ILE A 33 4.01 -2.90 1.22
C ILE A 33 3.84 -3.80 2.46
N THR A 34 3.77 -5.12 2.29
CA THR A 34 3.68 -6.05 3.43
C THR A 34 4.90 -5.93 4.35
N PHE A 35 6.09 -5.83 3.77
CA PHE A 35 7.32 -5.62 4.52
C PHE A 35 7.30 -4.28 5.27
N ALA A 36 6.88 -3.19 4.62
CA ALA A 36 6.79 -1.87 5.23
C ALA A 36 5.81 -1.86 6.42
N ILE A 37 4.67 -2.56 6.30
CA ILE A 37 3.70 -2.71 7.39
C ILE A 37 4.33 -3.49 8.55
N GLY A 38 4.97 -4.63 8.27
CA GLY A 38 5.62 -5.45 9.30
C GLY A 38 6.73 -4.70 10.03
N ALA A 39 7.61 -4.00 9.30
CA ALA A 39 8.67 -3.19 9.86
C ALA A 39 8.11 -2.04 10.72
N SER A 40 7.03 -1.39 10.27
CA SER A 40 6.39 -0.31 11.02
C SER A 40 5.78 -0.81 12.32
N LEU A 41 5.07 -1.95 12.29
CA LEU A 41 4.52 -2.59 13.49
C LEU A 41 5.61 -3.00 14.47
N TYR A 42 6.70 -3.59 13.97
CA TYR A 42 7.85 -3.96 14.79
C TYR A 42 8.41 -2.73 15.55
N LEU A 43 8.64 -1.62 14.85
CA LEU A 43 9.18 -0.40 15.47
C LEU A 43 8.22 0.20 16.50
N ILE A 44 6.91 0.14 16.25
CA ILE A 44 5.90 0.60 17.23
C ILE A 44 5.95 -0.27 18.48
N ILE A 45 5.97 -1.59 18.34
CA ILE A 45 6.03 -2.54 19.48
C ILE A 45 7.33 -2.35 20.26
N ASP A 46 8.46 -2.28 19.57
CA ASP A 46 9.77 -2.05 20.17
C ASP A 46 9.82 -0.72 20.96
N SER A 47 9.25 0.35 20.39
CA SER A 47 9.10 1.63 21.08
C SER A 47 8.26 1.52 22.34
N LEU A 48 7.17 0.76 22.31
CA LEU A 48 6.28 0.57 23.45
C LEU A 48 6.95 -0.22 24.58
N ILE A 49 7.79 -1.20 24.24
CA ILE A 49 8.56 -2.00 25.20
C ILE A 49 9.70 -1.17 25.79
N THR A 50 10.48 -0.49 24.95
CA THR A 50 11.66 0.27 25.35
C THR A 50 11.30 1.62 25.98
N GLY A 51 10.09 2.12 25.75
CA GLY A 51 9.64 3.43 26.24
C GLY A 51 10.33 4.60 25.53
N SER A 52 10.92 4.37 24.35
CA SER A 52 11.60 5.41 23.57
C SER A 52 11.25 5.27 22.10
N ILE A 53 10.96 6.40 21.44
CA ILE A 53 10.69 6.45 20.01
C ILE A 53 11.73 7.35 19.33
N THR A 54 12.36 6.85 18.28
CA THR A 54 13.31 7.63 17.48
C THR A 54 12.67 8.10 16.20
N THR A 55 12.69 9.41 15.95
CA THR A 55 12.18 9.98 14.71
C THR A 55 13.11 9.65 13.55
N ASN A 56 12.54 9.22 12.43
CA ASN A 56 13.29 8.91 11.20
C ASN A 56 13.03 9.97 10.10
N ASN A 57 12.85 11.22 10.52
CA ASN A 57 12.64 12.36 9.62
C ASN A 57 13.99 12.82 9.04
N ARG A 58 13.98 13.50 7.88
CA ARG A 58 15.17 14.02 7.15
C ARG A 58 15.99 15.10 7.90
N GLY A 59 15.87 15.20 9.22
CA GLY A 59 16.61 16.13 10.08
C GLY A 59 17.41 15.39 11.16
N PRO A 60 17.97 16.12 12.15
CA PRO A 60 18.69 15.48 13.25
C PRO A 60 17.77 14.50 13.98
N ARG A 61 18.25 13.26 14.13
CA ARG A 61 17.52 12.17 14.80
C ARG A 61 17.17 12.61 16.22
N LYS A 62 15.88 12.65 16.54
CA LYS A 62 15.40 12.97 17.90
C LYS A 62 14.83 11.71 18.53
N THR A 63 15.23 11.46 19.77
CA THR A 63 14.69 10.37 20.59
C THR A 63 13.78 10.98 21.64
N TRP A 64 12.53 10.57 21.67
CA TRP A 64 11.59 10.96 22.72
C TRP A 64 11.44 9.81 23.70
N LEU A 65 11.71 10.10 24.98
CA LEU A 65 11.53 9.17 26.08
C LEU A 65 10.13 9.36 26.67
N ARG A 66 9.46 8.26 26.96
CA ARG A 66 8.12 8.25 27.55
C ARG A 66 8.07 8.99 28.88
N ASP A 67 9.10 8.83 29.71
CA ASP A 67 9.12 9.40 31.07
C ASP A 67 9.46 10.89 31.10
N LEU A 68 10.34 11.34 30.21
CA LEU A 68 10.73 12.76 30.14
C LEU A 68 9.75 13.60 29.33
N GLN A 69 9.18 13.06 28.24
CA GLN A 69 8.40 13.82 27.26
C GLN A 69 7.18 13.03 26.76
N PRO A 70 6.25 12.67 27.66
CA PRO A 70 5.15 11.75 27.36
C PRO A 70 4.25 12.24 26.22
N HIS A 71 3.94 13.54 26.17
CA HIS A 71 3.09 14.09 25.10
C HIS A 71 3.69 13.92 23.70
N LYS A 72 4.99 14.19 23.54
CA LYS A 72 5.67 14.05 22.24
C LYS A 72 5.86 12.59 21.86
N TYR A 73 6.17 11.74 22.84
CA TYR A 73 6.26 10.30 22.66
C TYR A 73 4.94 9.73 22.10
N TRP A 74 3.81 10.01 22.78
CA TRP A 74 2.51 9.51 22.34
C TRP A 74 2.06 10.08 21.00
N PHE A 75 2.36 11.36 20.74
CA PHE A 75 2.06 11.98 19.44
C PHE A 75 2.75 11.22 18.29
N GLU A 76 4.05 10.92 18.42
CA GLU A 76 4.80 10.19 17.39
C GLU A 76 4.32 8.75 17.24
N VAL A 77 4.01 8.06 18.34
CA VAL A 77 3.44 6.70 18.30
C VAL A 77 2.11 6.69 17.55
N ILE A 78 1.22 7.64 17.84
CA ILE A 78 -0.08 7.77 17.16
C ILE A 78 0.12 8.09 15.68
N TRP A 79 1.02 9.03 15.37
CA TRP A 79 1.29 9.46 14.00
C TRP A 79 1.85 8.31 13.15
N GLN A 80 2.81 7.56 13.67
CA GLN A 80 3.37 6.38 13.00
C GLN A 80 2.35 5.25 12.86
N SER A 81 1.49 5.07 13.87
CA SER A 81 0.37 4.13 13.81
C SER A 81 -0.63 4.50 12.71
N LEU A 82 -0.96 5.79 12.57
CA LEU A 82 -1.86 6.30 11.53
C LEU A 82 -1.31 5.99 10.13
N GLY A 83 -0.02 6.21 9.89
CA GLY A 83 0.63 5.86 8.62
C GLY A 83 0.55 4.36 8.31
N THR A 84 0.76 3.51 9.32
CA THR A 84 0.64 2.06 9.21
C THR A 84 -0.79 1.63 8.87
N LEU A 85 -1.80 2.25 9.50
CA LEU A 85 -3.22 2.02 9.20
C LEU A 85 -3.59 2.41 7.76
N LEU A 86 -3.05 3.53 7.26
CA LEU A 86 -3.24 3.93 5.86
C LEU A 86 -2.63 2.91 4.89
N LEU A 87 -1.43 2.39 5.16
CA LEU A 87 -0.83 1.34 4.35
C LEU A 87 -1.66 0.06 4.34
N LEU A 88 -2.22 -0.34 5.48
CA LEU A 88 -3.16 -1.46 5.57
C LEU A 88 -4.42 -1.20 4.74
N ALA A 89 -5.01 0.00 4.84
CA ALA A 89 -6.19 0.37 4.07
C ALA A 89 -5.93 0.31 2.55
N VAL A 90 -4.81 0.86 2.08
CA VAL A 90 -4.40 0.80 0.67
C VAL A 90 -4.19 -0.64 0.21
N SER A 91 -3.54 -1.47 1.04
CA SER A 91 -3.33 -2.89 0.74
C SER A 91 -4.65 -3.65 0.59
N LEU A 92 -5.57 -3.45 1.52
CA LEU A 92 -6.89 -4.08 1.50
C LEU A 92 -7.72 -3.60 0.30
N PHE A 93 -7.68 -2.29 -0.01
CA PHE A 93 -8.37 -1.72 -1.15
C PHE A 93 -7.84 -2.28 -2.48
N GLY A 94 -6.51 -2.32 -2.64
CA GLY A 94 -5.87 -2.94 -3.81
C GLY A 94 -6.25 -4.41 -3.98
N LEU A 95 -6.22 -5.18 -2.89
CA LEU A 95 -6.65 -6.59 -2.89
C LEU A 95 -8.12 -6.73 -3.29
N ARG A 96 -9.02 -5.89 -2.76
CA ARG A 96 -10.45 -5.90 -3.10
C ARG A 96 -10.70 -5.61 -4.57
N ILE A 97 -10.00 -4.64 -5.15
CA ILE A 97 -10.07 -4.35 -6.59
C ILE A 97 -9.59 -5.56 -7.40
N HIS A 98 -8.43 -6.11 -7.05
CA HIS A 98 -7.86 -7.27 -7.74
C HIS A 98 -8.83 -8.47 -7.73
N LEU A 99 -9.43 -8.78 -6.58
CA LEU A 99 -10.44 -9.83 -6.47
C LEU A 99 -11.70 -9.54 -7.29
N LYS A 100 -12.15 -8.27 -7.34
CA LYS A 100 -13.32 -7.86 -8.13
C LYS A 100 -13.06 -7.98 -9.64
N LEU A 101 -11.86 -7.62 -10.10
CA LEU A 101 -11.46 -7.76 -11.51
C LEU A 101 -11.33 -9.22 -11.92
N ARG A 102 -10.73 -10.06 -11.07
CA ARG A 102 -10.59 -11.51 -11.32
C ARG A 102 -11.94 -12.22 -11.45
N LYS A 103 -12.98 -11.77 -10.73
CA LYS A 103 -14.34 -12.33 -10.84
C LYS A 103 -15.11 -11.92 -12.10
N ARG A 104 -14.65 -10.89 -12.83
CA ARG A 104 -15.30 -10.36 -14.04
C ARG A 104 -14.65 -10.84 -15.35
N SER A 105 -13.49 -11.49 -15.26
CA SER A 105 -12.81 -12.15 -16.37
C SER A 105 -13.15 -13.63 -16.40
#